data_AF-A0L618-F1
#
_entry.id   AF-A0L618-F1
#
_cell.length_a   1.000
_cell.length_b   1.000
_cell.length_c   1.000
_cell.angle_alpha   90.00
_cell.angle_beta   90.00
_cell.angle_gamma   90.00
#
_symmetry.space_group_name_H-M   'P 1'
#
loop_
_entity.id
_entity.type
_entity.pdbx_description
1 polymer ?
#
loop_
_entity_poly.entity_id
_entity_poly.type
_entity_poly.pdbx_seq_one_letter_code
_entity_poly.pdbx_strand_id
1 'polypeptide(L)'
;MEMRNHGMDPQPALLILVSQAGYPTHAPRIRALGEATSLYLAGPGQLDQLDGLPFFACDATTPVESLLGELQERGFRPDALLQLESLDFYPQGLIGQPLPAFYYATDIHQHIHWQMEYGKLFDALFIPSPHFLEPMRRNGHVAVYAAPEGVDLTLFSNPGLSRDLDLVFVGSTQADQHPLRPVLHTLLRDQGYKIQFSPRADAATRAKLYGRSRVVLHQGEPGIFSATQLEGAACGAVPCTTAFSGLEPELRSEQECITYRDEHDLLHRLESLLGEGPRWHQLSDAAQQRVKQASWGQRSQQMLQNMLPFLRQKRTHFAEADQMKAHAFVYHVRGFGGRGIRMLNTLSNQFPEDVELHLLKALSYLNSNLYLEAARELDTLLTQATPPPTAFVEQIADILLNTFELAGHTAGALHTAQALSLPSDAQKRRLARLLSRTSDPLPPEIMEKLRIPAQTA
;
A
#
# COMPACT_ATOMS: atom_id res chain seq x y z
N MET A 1 -5.74 -44.76 26.28
CA MET A 1 -5.08 -43.47 25.99
C MET A 1 -6.02 -42.71 25.07
N GLU A 2 -7.01 -42.07 25.67
CA GLU A 2 -8.00 -41.27 24.94
C GLU A 2 -7.30 -40.05 24.38
N MET A 3 -7.27 -39.92 23.05
CA MET A 3 -6.87 -38.68 22.40
C MET A 3 -7.88 -37.62 22.82
N ARG A 4 -7.47 -36.76 23.77
CA ARG A 4 -8.18 -35.53 24.07
C ARG A 4 -8.28 -34.75 22.77
N ASN A 5 -9.45 -34.76 22.15
CA ASN A 5 -9.84 -33.75 21.17
C ASN A 5 -9.53 -32.40 21.84
N HIS A 6 -8.40 -31.80 21.46
CA HIS A 6 -8.14 -30.41 21.78
C HIS A 6 -9.27 -29.68 21.06
N GLY A 7 -10.29 -29.28 21.81
CA GLY A 7 -11.39 -28.50 21.28
C GLY A 7 -10.77 -27.32 20.57
N MET A 8 -10.84 -27.32 19.23
CA MET A 8 -10.35 -26.19 18.48
C MET A 8 -11.13 -24.99 18.97
N ASP A 9 -10.43 -23.98 19.46
CA ASP A 9 -11.05 -22.71 19.79
C ASP A 9 -11.91 -22.29 18.58
N PRO A 10 -13.14 -21.81 18.82
CA PRO A 10 -14.03 -21.41 17.73
C PRO A 10 -13.32 -20.37 16.86
N GLN A 11 -13.27 -20.62 15.56
CA GLN A 11 -12.69 -19.70 14.59
C GLN A 11 -13.58 -18.45 14.47
N PRO A 12 -13.01 -17.24 14.34
CA PRO A 12 -13.79 -16.01 14.30
C PRO A 12 -14.61 -15.90 13.02
N ALA A 13 -15.90 -15.58 13.14
CA ALA A 13 -16.73 -15.20 12.01
C ALA A 13 -16.27 -13.83 11.47
N LEU A 14 -16.05 -13.72 10.16
CA LEU A 14 -15.51 -12.50 9.55
C LEU A 14 -16.54 -11.77 8.68
N LEU A 15 -16.61 -10.45 8.82
CA LEU A 15 -17.12 -9.59 7.74
C LEU A 15 -15.92 -9.08 6.94
N ILE A 16 -15.82 -9.50 5.69
CA ILE A 16 -14.77 -9.07 4.77
C ILE A 16 -15.29 -7.91 3.92
N LEU A 17 -14.63 -6.76 4.03
CA LEU A 17 -14.94 -5.55 3.29
C LEU A 17 -14.03 -5.49 2.05
N VAL A 18 -14.63 -5.61 0.86
CA VAL A 18 -13.91 -5.67 -0.43
C VAL A 18 -14.81 -5.18 -1.57
N SER A 19 -14.25 -4.42 -2.51
CA SER A 19 -14.99 -3.99 -3.71
C SER A 19 -15.02 -5.09 -4.79
N GLN A 20 -15.96 -4.95 -5.72
CA GLN A 20 -15.97 -5.77 -6.94
C GLN A 20 -14.67 -5.68 -7.75
N ALA A 21 -14.07 -4.48 -7.83
CA ALA A 21 -12.82 -4.28 -8.57
C ALA A 21 -11.61 -4.92 -7.88
N GLY A 22 -11.59 -4.94 -6.54
CA GLY A 22 -10.54 -5.59 -5.74
C GLY A 22 -10.70 -7.10 -5.62
N TYR A 23 -11.92 -7.63 -5.75
CA TYR A 23 -12.20 -9.06 -5.54
C TYR A 23 -11.31 -10.00 -6.36
N PRO A 24 -11.10 -9.83 -7.68
CA PRO A 24 -10.27 -10.76 -8.46
C PRO A 24 -8.86 -10.96 -7.90
N THR A 25 -8.25 -9.89 -7.35
CA THR A 25 -6.92 -9.93 -6.73
C THR A 25 -6.94 -10.72 -5.41
N HIS A 26 -8.06 -10.68 -4.68
CA HIS A 26 -8.20 -11.29 -3.36
C HIS A 26 -8.93 -12.64 -3.34
N ALA A 27 -9.57 -13.04 -4.43
CA ALA A 27 -10.45 -14.20 -4.48
C ALA A 27 -9.79 -15.49 -3.93
N PRO A 28 -8.54 -15.84 -4.27
CA PRO A 28 -7.89 -17.03 -3.71
C PRO A 28 -7.76 -17.00 -2.18
N ARG A 29 -7.45 -15.83 -1.62
CA ARG A 29 -7.33 -15.61 -0.17
C ARG A 29 -8.70 -15.68 0.51
N ILE A 30 -9.71 -15.05 -0.08
CA ILE A 30 -11.09 -15.07 0.43
C ILE A 30 -11.62 -16.50 0.46
N ARG A 31 -11.42 -17.29 -0.60
CA ARG A 31 -11.81 -18.71 -0.62
C ARG A 31 -11.12 -19.50 0.51
N ALA A 32 -9.81 -19.35 0.66
CA ALA A 32 -9.08 -20.03 1.72
C ALA A 32 -9.49 -19.59 3.14
N LEU A 33 -9.91 -18.33 3.32
CA LEU A 33 -10.54 -17.89 4.58
C LEU A 33 -11.90 -18.56 4.78
N GLY A 34 -12.72 -18.68 3.73
CA GLY A 34 -14.05 -19.31 3.80
C GLY A 34 -14.00 -20.81 4.09
N GLU A 35 -12.90 -21.48 3.75
CA GLU A 35 -12.63 -22.86 4.15
C GLU A 35 -12.24 -22.98 5.63
N ALA A 36 -11.61 -21.93 6.19
CA ALA A 36 -11.10 -21.94 7.55
C ALA A 36 -12.08 -21.35 8.58
N THR A 37 -13.00 -20.47 8.16
CA THR A 37 -13.97 -19.82 9.03
C THR A 37 -15.25 -19.42 8.30
N SER A 38 -16.31 -19.15 9.06
CA SER A 38 -17.52 -18.53 8.52
C SER A 38 -17.25 -17.07 8.14
N LEU A 39 -17.64 -16.67 6.95
CA LEU A 39 -17.48 -15.29 6.50
C LEU A 39 -18.68 -14.79 5.72
N TYR A 40 -18.79 -13.47 5.66
CA TYR A 40 -19.66 -12.74 4.75
C TYR A 40 -18.86 -11.65 4.06
N LEU A 41 -19.13 -11.41 2.78
CA LEU A 41 -18.47 -10.39 1.99
C LEU A 41 -19.40 -9.17 1.85
N ALA A 42 -18.86 -7.95 1.90
CA ALA A 42 -19.63 -6.74 1.62
C ALA A 42 -18.79 -5.67 0.93
N GLY A 43 -19.40 -4.94 0.00
CA GLY A 43 -18.78 -3.80 -0.66
C GLY A 43 -19.49 -3.36 -1.94
N PRO A 44 -18.95 -2.34 -2.63
CA PRO A 44 -19.53 -1.80 -3.85
C PRO A 44 -19.39 -2.72 -5.05
N GLY A 45 -20.44 -2.69 -5.88
CA GLY A 45 -20.56 -3.47 -7.09
C GLY A 45 -21.51 -4.66 -6.95
N GLN A 46 -21.77 -5.32 -8.09
CA GLN A 46 -22.53 -6.57 -8.16
C GLN A 46 -21.55 -7.71 -8.42
N LEU A 47 -21.35 -8.52 -7.40
CA LEU A 47 -20.51 -9.70 -7.49
C LEU A 47 -21.42 -10.92 -7.68
N ASP A 48 -22.03 -11.02 -8.86
CA ASP A 48 -22.93 -12.13 -9.23
C ASP A 48 -22.19 -13.49 -9.35
N GLN A 49 -20.86 -13.52 -9.16
CA GLN A 49 -19.99 -14.68 -9.38
C GLN A 49 -18.93 -14.87 -8.28
N LEU A 50 -19.34 -14.97 -7.01
CA LEU A 50 -18.40 -15.19 -5.89
C LEU A 50 -18.18 -16.65 -5.54
N ASP A 51 -18.11 -17.54 -6.53
CA ASP A 51 -17.87 -18.97 -6.30
C ASP A 51 -18.79 -19.59 -5.20
N GLY A 52 -20.01 -19.04 -5.03
CA GLY A 52 -20.97 -19.47 -4.01
C GLY A 52 -20.84 -18.83 -2.62
N LEU A 53 -19.93 -17.86 -2.42
CA LEU A 53 -19.77 -17.15 -1.15
C LEU A 53 -20.87 -16.10 -0.93
N PRO A 54 -21.36 -15.93 0.32
CA PRO A 54 -22.39 -14.95 0.62
C PRO A 54 -21.86 -13.52 0.50
N PHE A 55 -22.58 -12.68 -0.25
CA PHE A 55 -22.21 -11.29 -0.50
C PHE A 55 -23.36 -10.33 -0.34
N PHE A 56 -23.03 -9.16 0.20
CA PHE A 56 -23.91 -8.04 0.36
C PHE A 56 -23.40 -6.86 -0.47
N ALA A 57 -24.03 -6.63 -1.61
CA ALA A 57 -23.76 -5.45 -2.43
C ALA A 57 -24.26 -4.20 -1.69
N CYS A 58 -23.40 -3.19 -1.56
CA CYS A 58 -23.74 -1.92 -0.93
C CYS A 58 -23.18 -0.74 -1.71
N ASP A 59 -23.58 0.48 -1.40
CA ASP A 59 -22.90 1.64 -1.95
C ASP A 59 -21.53 1.79 -1.30
N ALA A 60 -20.57 2.39 -2.01
CA ALA A 60 -19.26 2.76 -1.43
C ALA A 60 -19.43 3.72 -0.24
N THR A 61 -20.60 4.32 -0.08
CA THR A 61 -20.93 5.20 1.03
C THR A 61 -21.72 4.57 2.17
N THR A 62 -22.08 3.29 2.07
CA THR A 62 -22.83 2.60 3.12
C THR A 62 -21.99 2.50 4.41
N PRO A 63 -22.49 2.97 5.57
CA PRO A 63 -21.80 2.80 6.85
C PRO A 63 -21.72 1.34 7.28
N VAL A 64 -20.62 0.96 7.93
CA VAL A 64 -20.41 -0.39 8.46
C VAL A 64 -21.51 -0.80 9.45
N GLU A 65 -22.01 0.14 10.26
CA GLU A 65 -23.13 -0.12 11.18
C GLU A 65 -24.37 -0.64 10.46
N SER A 66 -24.72 -0.05 9.31
CA SER A 66 -25.84 -0.50 8.49
C SER A 66 -25.61 -1.90 7.94
N LEU A 67 -24.37 -2.21 7.51
CA LEU A 67 -24.01 -3.56 7.06
C LEU A 67 -24.17 -4.59 8.20
N LEU A 68 -23.72 -4.25 9.41
CA LEU A 68 -23.83 -5.14 10.57
C LEU A 68 -25.30 -5.39 10.96
N GLY A 69 -26.15 -4.37 10.90
CA GLY A 69 -27.60 -4.50 11.13
C GLY A 69 -28.25 -5.48 10.15
N GLU A 70 -27.98 -5.31 8.85
CA GLU A 70 -28.47 -6.18 7.78
C GLU A 70 -28.00 -7.64 7.92
N LEU A 71 -26.72 -7.85 8.26
CA LEU A 71 -26.19 -9.18 8.51
C LEU A 71 -26.84 -9.85 9.72
N GLN A 72 -27.10 -9.08 10.77
CA GLN A 72 -27.79 -9.57 11.96
C GLN A 72 -29.21 -10.03 11.64
N GLU A 73 -29.96 -9.31 10.80
CA GLU A 73 -31.29 -9.73 10.33
C GLU A 73 -31.26 -11.04 9.53
N ARG A 74 -30.14 -11.30 8.86
CA ARG A 74 -29.85 -12.55 8.13
C ARG A 74 -29.30 -13.66 9.02
N GLY A 75 -29.20 -13.44 10.33
CA GLY A 75 -28.70 -14.42 11.28
C GLY A 75 -27.17 -14.58 11.30
N PHE A 76 -26.43 -13.64 10.72
CA PHE A 76 -24.96 -13.63 10.74
C PHE A 76 -24.44 -12.52 11.66
N ARG A 77 -23.54 -12.86 12.57
CA ARG A 77 -22.89 -11.89 13.48
C ARG A 77 -21.37 -12.06 13.39
N PRO A 78 -20.64 -11.12 12.76
CA PRO A 78 -19.20 -11.23 12.69
C PRO A 78 -18.55 -10.94 14.05
N ASP A 79 -17.46 -11.66 14.34
CA ASP A 79 -16.57 -11.40 15.47
C ASP A 79 -15.52 -10.34 15.15
N ALA A 80 -15.23 -10.13 13.86
CA ALA A 80 -14.23 -9.18 13.38
C ALA A 80 -14.54 -8.64 11.98
N LEU A 81 -13.94 -7.48 11.67
CA LEU A 81 -13.94 -6.85 10.36
C LEU A 81 -12.58 -7.05 9.70
N LEU A 82 -12.53 -7.53 8.46
CA LEU A 82 -11.30 -7.57 7.67
C LEU A 82 -11.50 -6.75 6.40
N GLN A 83 -10.82 -5.62 6.30
CA GLN A 83 -10.75 -4.88 5.05
C GLN A 83 -9.60 -5.41 4.21
N LEU A 84 -9.96 -5.88 3.01
CA LEU A 84 -9.00 -6.14 1.96
C LEU A 84 -8.90 -4.88 1.12
N GLU A 85 -7.68 -4.46 0.85
CA GLU A 85 -7.48 -3.23 0.11
C GLU A 85 -8.12 -3.25 -1.27
N SER A 86 -8.87 -2.21 -1.52
CA SER A 86 -9.40 -1.92 -2.84
C SER A 86 -9.35 -0.42 -3.04
N LEU A 87 -8.87 0.00 -4.21
CA LEU A 87 -8.71 1.40 -4.56
C LEU A 87 -10.05 2.17 -4.54
N ASP A 88 -11.16 1.52 -4.76
CA ASP A 88 -12.48 2.13 -4.95
C ASP A 88 -13.41 1.99 -3.73
N PHE A 89 -12.95 1.40 -2.61
CA PHE A 89 -13.80 1.19 -1.44
C PHE A 89 -13.11 1.49 -0.11
N TYR A 90 -13.73 2.41 0.62
CA TYR A 90 -13.32 2.89 1.94
C TYR A 90 -14.55 2.88 2.87
N PRO A 91 -14.75 1.82 3.67
CA PRO A 91 -15.94 1.65 4.48
C PRO A 91 -16.10 2.78 5.50
N GLN A 92 -17.30 3.36 5.57
CA GLN A 92 -17.58 4.46 6.49
C GLN A 92 -17.93 3.96 7.88
N GLY A 93 -17.69 4.79 8.90
CA GLY A 93 -18.10 4.48 10.27
C GLY A 93 -17.29 3.35 10.91
N LEU A 94 -16.15 2.98 10.33
CA LEU A 94 -15.27 1.94 10.86
C LEU A 94 -14.80 2.26 12.29
N ILE A 95 -14.48 3.53 12.57
CA ILE A 95 -14.01 3.99 13.89
C ILE A 95 -15.04 3.73 15.00
N GLY A 96 -16.32 3.91 14.70
CA GLY A 96 -17.40 3.76 15.68
C GLY A 96 -17.78 2.32 16.01
N GLN A 97 -17.22 1.33 15.29
CA GLN A 97 -17.60 -0.07 15.48
C GLN A 97 -16.87 -0.69 16.67
N PRO A 98 -17.58 -1.48 17.52
CA PRO A 98 -16.96 -2.16 18.65
C PRO A 98 -16.14 -3.40 18.24
N LEU A 99 -16.36 -3.92 17.02
CA LEU A 99 -15.67 -5.10 16.51
C LEU A 99 -14.22 -4.79 16.12
N PRO A 100 -13.24 -5.65 16.47
CA PRO A 100 -11.87 -5.47 16.02
C PRO A 100 -11.82 -5.44 14.49
N ALA A 101 -11.07 -4.49 13.95
CA ALA A 101 -10.90 -4.28 12.52
C ALA A 101 -9.46 -4.53 12.10
N PHE A 102 -9.30 -5.19 10.97
CA PHE A 102 -8.00 -5.56 10.42
C PHE A 102 -7.89 -5.03 9.00
N TYR A 103 -6.68 -4.66 8.59
CA TYR A 103 -6.41 -4.20 7.23
C TYR A 103 -5.32 -5.03 6.57
N TYR A 104 -5.63 -5.56 5.39
CA TYR A 104 -4.65 -6.19 4.52
C TYR A 104 -4.21 -5.21 3.43
N ALA A 105 -2.98 -4.71 3.54
CA ALA A 105 -2.44 -3.64 2.71
C ALA A 105 -1.69 -4.20 1.48
N THR A 106 -2.40 -4.41 0.36
CA THR A 106 -1.76 -4.78 -0.91
C THR A 106 -1.08 -3.58 -1.56
N ASP A 107 -0.16 -3.83 -2.50
CA ASP A 107 0.46 -2.74 -3.28
C ASP A 107 1.06 -1.59 -2.45
N ILE A 108 1.49 -1.90 -1.22
CA ILE A 108 1.99 -0.91 -0.25
C ILE A 108 3.13 -0.07 -0.82
N HIS A 109 3.92 -0.58 -1.75
CA HIS A 109 4.97 0.17 -2.42
C HIS A 109 4.45 1.37 -3.24
N GLN A 110 3.24 1.28 -3.79
CA GLN A 110 2.61 2.36 -4.55
C GLN A 110 1.84 3.33 -3.64
N HIS A 111 1.50 2.87 -2.44
CA HIS A 111 0.40 3.43 -1.65
C HIS A 111 0.77 3.68 -0.19
N ILE A 112 2.03 3.45 0.20
CA ILE A 112 2.53 3.60 1.57
C ILE A 112 2.16 4.96 2.17
N HIS A 113 2.23 6.02 1.37
CA HIS A 113 1.95 7.39 1.80
C HIS A 113 0.55 7.57 2.39
N TRP A 114 -0.47 6.86 1.89
CA TRP A 114 -1.82 6.90 2.46
C TRP A 114 -2.17 5.69 3.29
N GLN A 115 -1.59 4.53 3.00
CA GLN A 115 -1.81 3.32 3.80
C GLN A 115 -1.24 3.44 5.20
N MET A 116 -0.14 4.17 5.39
CA MET A 116 0.42 4.47 6.71
C MET A 116 -0.60 5.19 7.61
N GLU A 117 -1.30 6.18 7.06
CA GLU A 117 -2.35 6.89 7.76
C GLU A 117 -3.60 6.03 7.91
N TYR A 118 -4.02 5.38 6.83
CA TYR A 118 -5.21 4.53 6.84
C TYR A 118 -5.11 3.39 7.85
N GLY A 119 -3.92 2.82 8.00
CA GLY A 119 -3.64 1.77 8.98
C GLY A 119 -4.04 2.16 10.40
N LYS A 120 -3.98 3.45 10.78
CA LYS A 120 -4.35 3.94 12.12
C LYS A 120 -5.82 3.71 12.49
N LEU A 121 -6.67 3.35 11.52
CA LEU A 121 -8.09 3.04 11.73
C LEU A 121 -8.35 1.59 12.15
N PHE A 122 -7.31 0.75 12.17
CA PHE A 122 -7.40 -0.69 12.38
C PHE A 122 -6.64 -1.10 13.64
N ASP A 123 -7.04 -2.23 14.21
CA ASP A 123 -6.43 -2.81 15.40
C ASP A 123 -5.12 -3.54 15.05
N ALA A 124 -5.04 -4.12 13.84
CA ALA A 124 -3.81 -4.69 13.31
C ALA A 124 -3.72 -4.64 11.77
N LEU A 125 -2.48 -4.61 11.28
CA LEU A 125 -2.16 -4.58 9.86
C LEU A 125 -1.52 -5.89 9.40
N PHE A 126 -1.91 -6.34 8.22
CA PHE A 126 -1.35 -7.47 7.50
C PHE A 126 -0.63 -6.98 6.25
N ILE A 127 0.69 -7.12 6.24
CA ILE A 127 1.56 -6.54 5.21
C ILE A 127 2.20 -7.66 4.37
N PRO A 128 2.00 -7.70 3.04
CA PRO A 128 2.53 -8.75 2.17
C PRO A 128 4.06 -8.76 2.06
N SER A 129 4.67 -7.58 2.04
CA SER A 129 6.12 -7.46 1.94
C SER A 129 6.76 -7.09 3.29
N PRO A 130 7.65 -7.95 3.83
CA PRO A 130 8.35 -7.69 5.08
C PRO A 130 9.12 -6.36 5.12
N HIS A 131 9.53 -5.84 3.95
CA HIS A 131 10.24 -4.56 3.84
C HIS A 131 9.46 -3.38 4.45
N PHE A 132 8.12 -3.46 4.47
CA PHE A 132 7.25 -2.38 4.94
C PHE A 132 6.77 -2.55 6.39
N LEU A 133 7.16 -3.63 7.07
CA LEU A 133 6.77 -3.85 8.48
C LEU A 133 7.33 -2.75 9.39
N GLU A 134 8.61 -2.45 9.24
CA GLU A 134 9.30 -1.49 10.09
C GLU A 134 8.86 -0.05 9.83
N PRO A 135 8.73 0.43 8.58
CA PRO A 135 8.07 1.71 8.30
C PRO A 135 6.70 1.85 8.97
N MET A 136 5.85 0.82 8.88
CA MET A 136 4.52 0.82 9.49
C MET A 136 4.57 0.88 11.03
N ARG A 137 5.50 0.15 11.66
CA ARG A 137 5.71 0.20 13.13
C ARG A 137 6.22 1.55 13.59
N ARG A 138 7.14 2.17 12.83
CA ARG A 138 7.66 3.51 13.13
C ARG A 138 6.60 4.61 13.01
N ASN A 139 5.54 4.37 12.24
CA ASN A 139 4.35 5.23 12.24
C ASN A 139 3.45 5.08 13.49
N GLY A 140 3.91 4.33 14.51
CA GLY A 140 3.21 4.16 15.78
C GLY A 140 2.27 2.96 15.83
N HIS A 141 2.18 2.14 14.77
CA HIS A 141 1.28 1.00 14.77
C HIS A 141 1.85 -0.17 15.59
N VAL A 142 1.16 -0.53 16.67
CA VAL A 142 1.64 -1.53 17.64
C VAL A 142 1.52 -2.97 17.14
N ALA A 143 0.55 -3.25 16.27
CA ALA A 143 0.30 -4.57 15.70
C ALA A 143 0.44 -4.57 14.18
N VAL A 144 1.62 -4.96 13.70
CA VAL A 144 1.94 -5.08 12.27
C VAL A 144 2.54 -6.46 12.02
N TYR A 145 1.81 -7.27 11.27
CA TYR A 145 2.14 -8.67 10.97
C TYR A 145 2.55 -8.84 9.52
N ALA A 146 3.57 -9.69 9.30
CA ALA A 146 3.87 -10.19 7.98
C ALA A 146 2.72 -11.11 7.53
N ALA A 147 2.15 -10.83 6.37
CA ALA A 147 1.13 -11.66 5.74
C ALA A 147 1.43 -11.83 4.24
N PRO A 148 2.52 -12.54 3.90
CA PRO A 148 2.98 -12.69 2.52
C PRO A 148 1.91 -13.27 1.61
N GLU A 149 2.06 -13.01 0.31
CA GLU A 149 1.21 -13.62 -0.71
C GLU A 149 1.27 -15.16 -0.62
N GLY A 150 0.14 -15.79 -0.94
CA GLY A 150 0.00 -17.22 -1.01
C GLY A 150 -0.21 -17.72 -2.43
N VAL A 151 -0.17 -19.03 -2.61
CA VAL A 151 -0.51 -19.68 -3.89
C VAL A 151 -1.75 -20.56 -3.75
N ASP A 152 -2.57 -20.57 -4.79
CA ASP A 152 -3.66 -21.53 -4.96
C ASP A 152 -3.11 -22.83 -5.56
N LEU A 153 -2.86 -23.83 -4.71
CA LEU A 153 -2.29 -25.11 -5.15
C LEU A 153 -3.26 -25.97 -5.97
N THR A 154 -4.55 -25.65 -5.97
CA THR A 154 -5.53 -26.36 -6.82
C THR A 154 -5.38 -25.96 -8.29
N LEU A 155 -4.96 -24.71 -8.52
CA LEU A 155 -4.75 -24.14 -9.84
C LEU A 155 -3.29 -24.26 -10.28
N PHE A 156 -2.36 -23.89 -9.40
CA PHE A 156 -0.93 -23.97 -9.65
C PHE A 156 -0.40 -25.26 -9.02
N SER A 157 -0.24 -26.26 -9.86
CA SER A 157 0.40 -27.53 -9.52
C SER A 157 1.26 -27.97 -10.69
N ASN A 158 2.24 -28.84 -10.42
CA ASN A 158 3.06 -29.43 -11.46
C ASN A 158 2.22 -30.48 -12.21
N PRO A 159 1.79 -30.23 -13.47
CA PRO A 159 0.90 -31.14 -14.17
C PRO A 159 1.67 -32.28 -14.87
N GLY A 160 3.00 -32.36 -14.68
CA GLY A 160 3.85 -33.30 -15.39
C GLY A 160 4.01 -32.99 -16.89
N LEU A 161 3.81 -31.73 -17.29
CA LEU A 161 3.98 -31.31 -18.68
C LEU A 161 5.45 -31.36 -19.12
N SER A 162 5.67 -31.48 -20.44
CA SER A 162 7.00 -31.37 -21.03
C SER A 162 7.60 -29.99 -20.75
N ARG A 163 8.85 -29.95 -20.29
CA ARG A 163 9.61 -28.74 -19.96
C ARG A 163 10.33 -28.21 -21.20
N ASP A 164 9.54 -27.80 -22.19
CA ASP A 164 10.02 -27.41 -23.52
C ASP A 164 10.42 -25.93 -23.64
N LEU A 165 10.11 -25.11 -22.63
CA LEU A 165 10.57 -23.74 -22.48
C LEU A 165 11.72 -23.67 -21.47
N ASP A 166 12.80 -22.98 -21.81
CA ASP A 166 13.89 -22.72 -20.87
C ASP A 166 13.40 -21.76 -19.79
N LEU A 167 12.67 -20.71 -20.20
CA LEU A 167 12.21 -19.68 -19.28
C LEU A 167 10.94 -18.97 -19.76
N VAL A 168 10.11 -18.63 -18.78
CA VAL A 168 8.86 -17.87 -18.97
C VAL A 168 8.91 -16.59 -18.16
N PHE A 169 8.42 -15.51 -18.75
CA PHE A 169 8.08 -14.27 -18.07
C PHE A 169 6.62 -13.93 -18.37
N VAL A 170 5.84 -13.63 -17.33
CA VAL A 170 4.47 -13.12 -17.47
C VAL A 170 4.38 -11.76 -16.80
N GLY A 171 4.11 -10.71 -17.58
CA GLY A 171 4.04 -9.34 -17.06
C GLY A 171 4.03 -8.30 -18.17
N SER A 172 3.87 -7.03 -17.80
CA SER A 172 3.95 -5.93 -18.77
C SER A 172 5.36 -5.82 -19.34
N THR A 173 5.46 -5.78 -20.67
CA THR A 173 6.70 -5.54 -21.42
C THR A 173 6.75 -4.12 -22.01
N GLN A 174 5.88 -3.22 -21.54
CA GLN A 174 5.85 -1.84 -22.02
C GLN A 174 7.11 -1.10 -21.52
N ALA A 175 7.88 -0.53 -22.46
CA ALA A 175 9.20 0.03 -22.17
C ALA A 175 9.13 1.34 -21.35
N ASP A 176 8.04 2.08 -21.47
CA ASP A 176 7.75 3.31 -20.71
C ASP A 176 7.54 3.04 -19.22
N GLN A 177 6.94 1.89 -18.87
CA GLN A 177 6.72 1.47 -17.49
C GLN A 177 7.89 0.63 -16.96
N HIS A 178 8.48 -0.21 -17.82
CA HIS A 178 9.48 -1.20 -17.42
C HIS A 178 10.61 -1.29 -18.46
N PRO A 179 11.53 -0.31 -18.48
CA PRO A 179 12.54 -0.20 -19.53
C PRO A 179 13.49 -1.39 -19.62
N LEU A 180 13.72 -2.11 -18.50
CA LEU A 180 14.61 -3.27 -18.47
C LEU A 180 14.00 -4.54 -19.08
N ARG A 181 12.67 -4.69 -19.08
CA ARG A 181 12.03 -5.94 -19.53
C ARG A 181 12.19 -6.22 -21.03
N PRO A 182 12.05 -5.23 -21.93
CA PRO A 182 12.40 -5.40 -23.34
C PRO A 182 13.88 -5.75 -23.55
N VAL A 183 14.78 -5.13 -22.78
CA VAL A 183 16.23 -5.40 -22.85
C VAL A 183 16.52 -6.84 -22.46
N LEU A 184 15.98 -7.32 -21.34
CA LEU A 184 16.08 -8.71 -20.90
C LEU A 184 15.53 -9.67 -21.94
N HIS A 185 14.36 -9.37 -22.53
CA HIS A 185 13.76 -10.20 -23.55
C HIS A 185 14.66 -10.37 -24.78
N THR A 186 15.19 -9.26 -25.31
CA THR A 186 16.14 -9.27 -26.42
C THR A 186 17.41 -10.04 -26.06
N LEU A 187 18.00 -9.74 -24.91
CA LEU A 187 19.23 -10.38 -24.45
C LEU A 187 19.07 -11.90 -24.34
N LEU A 188 18.01 -12.39 -23.68
CA LEU A 188 17.77 -13.82 -23.49
C LEU A 188 17.51 -14.53 -24.82
N ARG A 189 16.80 -13.89 -25.75
CA ARG A 189 16.56 -14.44 -27.09
C ARG A 189 17.86 -14.53 -27.89
N ASP A 190 18.68 -13.49 -27.84
CA ASP A 190 19.93 -13.42 -28.59
C ASP A 190 20.98 -14.43 -28.07
N GLN A 191 20.85 -14.86 -26.80
CA GLN A 191 21.58 -15.99 -26.22
C GLN A 191 21.02 -17.38 -26.62
N GLY A 192 19.94 -17.43 -27.40
CA GLY A 192 19.37 -18.67 -27.94
C GLY A 192 18.45 -19.44 -27.00
N TYR A 193 18.04 -18.86 -25.86
CA TYR A 193 17.09 -19.50 -24.95
C TYR A 193 15.71 -19.64 -25.60
N LYS A 194 15.00 -20.74 -25.28
CA LYS A 194 13.59 -20.95 -25.63
C LYS A 194 12.71 -20.23 -24.63
N ILE A 195 12.38 -18.98 -24.96
CA ILE A 195 11.69 -18.07 -24.04
C ILE A 195 10.25 -17.82 -24.45
N GLN A 196 9.37 -17.63 -23.47
CA GLN A 196 8.04 -17.07 -23.70
C GLN A 196 7.83 -15.87 -22.79
N PHE A 197 7.75 -14.69 -23.40
CA PHE A 197 7.29 -13.48 -22.74
C PHE A 197 5.81 -13.30 -23.09
N SER A 198 4.96 -13.30 -22.08
CA SER A 198 3.52 -13.10 -22.24
C SER A 198 3.12 -11.82 -21.52
N PRO A 199 2.25 -10.98 -22.11
CA PRO A 199 1.59 -9.91 -21.37
C PRO A 199 0.73 -10.50 -20.24
N ARG A 200 -0.02 -9.65 -19.53
CA ARG A 200 -0.92 -10.09 -18.45
C ARG A 200 -1.78 -11.27 -18.95
N ALA A 201 -1.66 -12.40 -18.25
CA ALA A 201 -2.37 -13.64 -18.55
C ALA A 201 -3.23 -14.04 -17.33
N ASP A 202 -4.38 -14.64 -17.61
CA ASP A 202 -5.20 -15.25 -16.55
C ASP A 202 -4.46 -16.39 -15.86
N ALA A 203 -4.94 -16.78 -14.69
CA ALA A 203 -4.23 -17.67 -13.81
C ALA A 203 -4.09 -19.10 -14.38
N ALA A 204 -5.08 -19.58 -15.15
CA ALA A 204 -5.01 -20.89 -15.83
C ALA A 204 -3.96 -20.90 -16.95
N THR A 205 -3.89 -19.82 -17.73
CA THR A 205 -2.87 -19.63 -18.76
C THR A 205 -1.48 -19.55 -18.14
N ARG A 206 -1.32 -18.81 -17.01
CA ARG A 206 -0.07 -18.77 -16.25
C ARG A 206 0.35 -20.16 -15.79
N ALA A 207 -0.53 -20.91 -15.14
CA ALA A 207 -0.23 -22.27 -14.67
C ALA A 207 0.26 -23.19 -15.80
N LYS A 208 -0.38 -23.12 -16.98
CA LYS A 208 0.05 -23.89 -18.16
C LYS A 208 1.43 -23.48 -18.67
N LEU A 209 1.72 -22.17 -18.72
CA LEU A 209 3.03 -21.67 -19.14
C LEU A 209 4.12 -22.09 -18.15
N TYR A 210 3.89 -21.93 -16.85
CA TYR A 210 4.85 -22.30 -15.80
C TYR A 210 5.07 -23.81 -15.75
N GLY A 211 4.03 -24.63 -15.97
CA GLY A 211 4.17 -26.08 -16.06
C GLY A 211 5.06 -26.56 -17.23
N ARG A 212 5.22 -25.73 -18.27
CA ARG A 212 6.09 -26.00 -19.44
C ARG A 212 7.49 -25.40 -19.31
N SER A 213 7.74 -24.52 -18.35
CA SER A 213 9.03 -23.86 -18.20
C SER A 213 9.93 -24.54 -17.20
N ARG A 214 11.25 -24.45 -17.44
CA ARG A 214 12.27 -24.82 -16.44
C ARG A 214 12.45 -23.71 -15.42
N VAL A 215 12.44 -22.45 -15.87
CA VAL A 215 12.59 -21.27 -15.03
C VAL A 215 11.38 -20.34 -15.19
N VAL A 216 10.96 -19.72 -14.09
CA VAL A 216 10.03 -18.57 -14.12
C VAL A 216 10.80 -17.33 -13.72
N LEU A 217 10.98 -16.42 -14.67
CA LEU A 217 11.66 -15.15 -14.46
C LEU A 217 10.68 -14.13 -13.87
N HIS A 218 11.05 -13.56 -12.73
CA HIS A 218 10.34 -12.45 -12.11
C HIS A 218 11.28 -11.25 -11.95
N GLN A 219 11.01 -10.19 -12.71
CA GLN A 219 11.63 -8.88 -12.55
C GLN A 219 10.64 -7.97 -11.81
N GLY A 220 10.76 -7.99 -10.48
CA GLY A 220 9.93 -7.20 -9.58
C GLY A 220 10.55 -5.85 -9.21
N GLU A 221 9.75 -5.03 -8.55
CA GLU A 221 10.26 -3.83 -7.89
C GLU A 221 11.13 -4.22 -6.67
N PRO A 222 12.15 -3.39 -6.34
CA PRO A 222 13.00 -3.65 -5.19
C PRO A 222 12.18 -3.81 -3.89
N GLY A 223 12.41 -4.91 -3.17
CA GLY A 223 11.75 -5.18 -1.90
C GLY A 223 10.34 -5.76 -2.00
N ILE A 224 9.84 -6.07 -3.21
CA ILE A 224 8.48 -6.58 -3.41
C ILE A 224 8.49 -8.08 -3.68
N PHE A 225 7.87 -8.81 -2.76
CA PHE A 225 7.54 -10.22 -2.95
C PHE A 225 6.23 -10.33 -3.75
N SER A 226 6.21 -11.19 -4.76
CA SER A 226 5.06 -11.41 -5.63
C SER A 226 4.64 -12.88 -5.58
N ALA A 227 3.36 -13.14 -5.85
CA ALA A 227 2.86 -14.50 -5.98
C ALA A 227 3.50 -15.25 -7.16
N THR A 228 4.00 -14.55 -8.19
CA THR A 228 4.61 -15.15 -9.40
C THR A 228 5.69 -16.17 -9.07
N GLN A 229 6.56 -15.89 -8.09
CA GLN A 229 7.61 -16.82 -7.67
C GLN A 229 7.02 -18.09 -7.07
N LEU A 230 5.97 -17.98 -6.24
CA LEU A 230 5.30 -19.12 -5.64
C LEU A 230 4.50 -19.92 -6.67
N GLU A 231 3.80 -19.25 -7.59
CA GLU A 231 3.06 -19.86 -8.69
C GLU A 231 3.99 -20.70 -9.59
N GLY A 232 5.13 -20.14 -9.98
CA GLY A 232 6.13 -20.83 -10.79
C GLY A 232 6.71 -22.05 -10.08
N ALA A 233 7.10 -21.89 -8.82
CA ALA A 233 7.58 -22.99 -7.99
C ALA A 233 6.51 -24.07 -7.78
N ALA A 234 5.25 -23.72 -7.52
CA ALA A 234 4.15 -24.69 -7.40
C ALA A 234 3.98 -25.54 -8.68
N CYS A 235 4.19 -24.92 -9.84
CA CYS A 235 4.18 -25.59 -11.14
C CYS A 235 5.48 -26.34 -11.47
N GLY A 236 6.47 -26.41 -10.58
CA GLY A 236 7.72 -27.14 -10.77
C GLY A 236 8.77 -26.44 -11.65
N ALA A 237 8.68 -25.13 -11.81
CA ALA A 237 9.75 -24.32 -12.37
C ALA A 237 10.62 -23.74 -11.24
N VAL A 238 11.90 -23.48 -11.50
CA VAL A 238 12.77 -22.76 -10.57
C VAL A 238 12.45 -21.26 -10.66
N PRO A 239 12.05 -20.59 -9.56
CA PRO A 239 11.89 -19.15 -9.56
C PRO A 239 13.24 -18.47 -9.73
N CYS A 240 13.33 -17.51 -10.65
CA CYS A 240 14.50 -16.67 -10.85
C CYS A 240 14.11 -15.20 -10.69
N THR A 241 14.65 -14.50 -9.69
CA THR A 241 14.18 -13.16 -9.33
C THR A 241 15.30 -12.21 -8.91
N THR A 242 15.02 -10.90 -8.90
CA THR A 242 15.96 -9.91 -8.36
C THR A 242 16.16 -10.14 -6.85
N ALA A 243 17.39 -9.97 -6.37
CA ALA A 243 17.68 -10.09 -4.94
C ALA A 243 17.04 -8.94 -4.15
N PHE A 244 16.42 -9.25 -3.00
CA PHE A 244 15.92 -8.21 -2.07
C PHE A 244 15.80 -8.70 -0.62
N SER A 245 15.76 -7.75 0.32
CA SER A 245 15.60 -8.01 1.74
C SER A 245 14.20 -8.56 2.04
N GLY A 246 14.11 -9.78 2.58
CA GLY A 246 12.83 -10.41 2.90
C GLY A 246 12.40 -11.53 1.95
N LEU A 247 13.22 -11.89 0.96
CA LEU A 247 12.99 -13.07 0.12
C LEU A 247 13.23 -14.39 0.89
N GLU A 248 14.30 -14.47 1.68
CA GLU A 248 14.75 -15.70 2.36
C GLU A 248 13.68 -16.39 3.24
N PRO A 249 12.82 -15.67 3.99
CA PRO A 249 11.71 -16.29 4.70
C PRO A 249 10.69 -16.94 3.78
N GLU A 250 10.62 -16.60 2.49
CA GLU A 250 9.66 -17.14 1.53
C GLU A 250 10.30 -18.21 0.65
N LEU A 251 11.44 -17.89 0.03
CA LEU A 251 12.23 -18.75 -0.84
C LEU A 251 13.72 -18.49 -0.59
N ARG A 252 14.48 -19.52 -0.23
CA ARG A 252 15.92 -19.41 0.05
C ARG A 252 16.75 -19.34 -1.23
N SER A 253 17.58 -18.30 -1.35
CA SER A 253 18.46 -18.14 -2.51
C SER A 253 19.45 -19.30 -2.63
N GLU A 254 19.69 -19.74 -3.86
CA GLU A 254 20.54 -20.88 -4.24
C GLU A 254 20.09 -22.26 -3.69
N GLN A 255 18.93 -22.33 -3.03
CA GLN A 255 18.38 -23.58 -2.48
C GLN A 255 16.97 -23.87 -3.00
N GLU A 256 16.16 -22.83 -3.17
CA GLU A 256 14.75 -22.92 -3.58
C GLU A 256 14.43 -21.92 -4.70
N CYS A 257 15.31 -20.96 -4.95
CA CYS A 257 15.23 -20.03 -6.06
C CYS A 257 16.63 -19.59 -6.48
N ILE A 258 16.72 -18.89 -7.60
CA ILE A 258 17.94 -18.20 -8.01
C ILE A 258 17.70 -16.71 -7.95
N THR A 259 18.65 -15.97 -7.37
CA THR A 259 18.61 -14.52 -7.37
C THR A 259 19.66 -13.92 -8.29
N TYR A 260 19.35 -12.84 -9.00
CA TYR A 260 20.30 -12.10 -9.82
C TYR A 260 20.32 -10.61 -9.46
N ARG A 261 21.43 -9.93 -9.79
CA ARG A 261 21.64 -8.50 -9.53
C ARG A 261 21.51 -7.62 -10.76
N ASP A 262 21.95 -8.14 -11.90
CA ASP A 262 21.97 -7.47 -13.19
C ASP A 262 21.82 -8.50 -14.32
N GLU A 263 21.80 -8.02 -15.56
CA GLU A 263 21.61 -8.83 -16.75
C GLU A 263 22.74 -9.84 -16.97
N HIS A 264 23.98 -9.48 -16.63
CA HIS A 264 25.13 -10.38 -16.81
C HIS A 264 25.13 -11.50 -15.78
N ASP A 265 24.86 -11.16 -14.51
CA ASP A 265 24.67 -12.10 -13.42
C ASP A 265 23.51 -13.08 -13.73
N LEU A 266 22.39 -12.56 -14.28
CA LEU A 266 21.28 -13.39 -14.75
C LEU A 266 21.73 -14.41 -15.80
N LEU A 267 22.45 -13.99 -16.84
CA LEU A 267 22.91 -14.90 -17.89
C LEU A 267 23.81 -15.99 -17.36
N HIS A 268 24.82 -15.63 -16.56
CA HIS A 268 25.74 -16.58 -15.96
C HIS A 268 25.00 -17.62 -15.10
N ARG A 269 24.00 -17.18 -14.33
CA ARG A 269 23.19 -18.05 -13.49
C ARG A 269 22.29 -19.00 -14.29
N LEU A 270 21.68 -18.50 -15.36
CA LEU A 270 20.86 -19.31 -16.26
C LEU A 270 21.71 -20.36 -16.99
N GLU A 271 22.89 -19.99 -17.47
CA GLU A 271 23.81 -20.90 -18.15
C GLU A 271 24.23 -22.05 -17.22
N SER A 272 24.68 -21.72 -16.00
CA SER A 272 25.03 -22.73 -15.00
C SER A 272 23.85 -23.63 -14.62
N LEU A 273 22.65 -23.06 -14.39
CA LEU A 273 21.47 -23.85 -14.03
C LEU A 273 21.04 -24.80 -15.15
N LEU A 274 20.91 -24.28 -16.38
CA LEU A 274 20.33 -25.01 -17.50
C LEU A 274 21.33 -26.01 -18.12
N GLY A 275 22.63 -25.80 -17.93
CA GLY A 275 23.67 -26.78 -18.24
C GLY A 275 23.74 -27.95 -17.26
N GLU A 276 23.31 -27.76 -16.01
CA GLU A 276 23.38 -28.75 -14.93
C GLU A 276 21.99 -29.34 -14.59
N GLY A 277 21.51 -30.28 -15.43
CA GLY A 277 20.19 -30.93 -15.25
C GLY A 277 19.86 -31.38 -13.81
N PRO A 278 20.77 -32.06 -13.08
CA PRO A 278 20.54 -32.45 -11.69
C PRO A 278 20.29 -31.27 -10.74
N ARG A 279 21.01 -30.15 -10.91
CA ARG A 279 20.86 -28.96 -10.07
C ARG A 279 19.51 -28.29 -10.29
N TRP A 280 19.06 -28.21 -11.54
CA TRP A 280 17.73 -27.69 -11.86
C TRP A 280 16.62 -28.49 -11.17
N HIS A 281 16.68 -29.83 -11.24
CA HIS A 281 15.74 -30.71 -10.55
C HIS A 281 15.75 -30.49 -9.03
N GLN A 282 16.94 -30.45 -8.43
CA GLN A 282 17.10 -30.24 -6.99
C GLN A 282 16.44 -28.92 -6.53
N LEU A 283 16.71 -27.82 -7.22
CA LEU A 283 16.12 -26.52 -6.90
C LEU A 283 14.61 -26.51 -7.09
N SER A 284 14.12 -27.11 -8.19
CA SER A 284 12.69 -27.19 -8.48
C SER A 284 11.93 -27.99 -7.41
N ASP A 285 12.47 -29.14 -7.00
CA ASP A 285 11.85 -29.99 -5.98
C ASP A 285 11.85 -29.30 -4.60
N ALA A 286 12.95 -28.62 -4.25
CA ALA A 286 13.04 -27.83 -3.02
C ALA A 286 12.03 -26.67 -3.03
N ALA A 287 11.92 -25.93 -4.14
CA ALA A 287 10.96 -24.85 -4.30
C ALA A 287 9.51 -25.33 -4.18
N GLN A 288 9.16 -26.43 -4.87
CA GLN A 288 7.83 -27.05 -4.79
C GLN A 288 7.49 -27.46 -3.35
N GLN A 289 8.45 -28.03 -2.63
CA GLN A 289 8.23 -28.44 -1.25
C GLN A 289 8.05 -27.24 -0.31
N ARG A 290 8.84 -26.17 -0.50
CA ARG A 290 8.71 -24.92 0.26
C ARG A 290 7.33 -24.28 0.06
N VAL A 291 6.86 -24.23 -1.18
CA VAL A 291 5.61 -23.58 -1.55
C VAL A 291 4.37 -24.22 -0.93
N LYS A 292 4.40 -25.50 -0.55
CA LYS A 292 3.31 -26.14 0.20
C LYS A 292 3.01 -25.43 1.52
N GLN A 293 4.02 -24.81 2.14
CA GLN A 293 3.89 -24.01 3.37
C GLN A 293 3.45 -22.57 3.09
N ALA A 294 3.44 -22.15 1.83
CA ALA A 294 3.04 -20.84 1.36
C ALA A 294 1.66 -20.85 0.67
N SER A 295 0.87 -21.92 0.83
CA SER A 295 -0.48 -21.99 0.26
C SER A 295 -1.42 -20.99 0.93
N TRP A 296 -2.45 -20.53 0.21
CA TRP A 296 -3.45 -19.65 0.80
C TRP A 296 -4.13 -20.24 2.05
N GLY A 297 -4.34 -21.56 2.11
CA GLY A 297 -4.85 -22.21 3.32
C GLY A 297 -3.96 -21.98 4.54
N GLN A 298 -2.63 -22.16 4.41
CA GLN A 298 -1.68 -21.91 5.50
C GLN A 298 -1.59 -20.42 5.85
N ARG A 299 -1.57 -19.53 4.85
CA ARG A 299 -1.55 -18.08 5.08
C ARG A 299 -2.80 -17.58 5.80
N SER A 300 -3.96 -18.06 5.41
CA SER A 300 -5.25 -17.73 6.04
C SER A 300 -5.30 -18.22 7.48
N GLN A 301 -4.82 -19.43 7.77
CA GLN A 301 -4.72 -19.93 9.15
C GLN A 301 -3.80 -19.06 10.01
N GLN A 302 -2.63 -18.67 9.50
CA GLN A 302 -1.71 -17.79 10.22
C GLN A 302 -2.34 -16.41 10.47
N MET A 303 -3.07 -15.87 9.49
CA MET A 303 -3.76 -14.59 9.64
C MET A 303 -4.84 -14.67 10.73
N LEU A 304 -5.67 -15.72 10.73
CA LEU A 304 -6.69 -15.95 11.76
C LEU A 304 -6.05 -16.08 13.16
N GLN A 305 -4.94 -16.82 13.29
CA GLN A 305 -4.20 -16.92 14.56
C GLN A 305 -3.71 -15.56 15.06
N ASN A 306 -3.24 -14.69 14.16
CA ASN A 306 -2.83 -13.33 14.51
C ASN A 306 -4.01 -12.43 14.90
N MET A 307 -5.24 -12.76 14.49
CA MET A 307 -6.46 -12.03 14.87
C MET A 307 -7.01 -12.44 16.24
N LEU A 308 -6.81 -13.69 16.67
CA LEU A 308 -7.38 -14.23 17.92
C LEU A 308 -7.13 -13.36 19.17
N PRO A 309 -5.93 -12.78 19.41
CA PRO A 309 -5.70 -11.97 20.60
C PRO A 309 -6.63 -10.75 20.72
N PHE A 310 -7.15 -10.23 19.61
CA PHE A 310 -7.95 -9.01 19.55
C PHE A 310 -9.44 -9.25 19.77
N LEU A 311 -9.94 -10.46 19.52
CA LEU A 311 -11.38 -10.77 19.58
C LEU A 311 -12.00 -10.55 20.96
N ARG A 312 -11.18 -10.56 22.02
CA ARG A 312 -11.61 -10.36 23.41
C ARG A 312 -11.20 -9.00 23.97
N GLN A 313 -10.56 -8.17 23.16
CA GLN A 313 -10.07 -6.87 23.58
C GLN A 313 -11.03 -5.79 23.13
N LYS A 314 -11.25 -4.79 24.00
CA LYS A 314 -11.82 -3.53 23.53
C LYS A 314 -10.81 -2.95 22.54
N ARG A 315 -11.29 -2.51 21.37
CA ARG A 315 -10.45 -1.90 20.35
C ARG A 315 -9.52 -0.85 20.97
N THR A 316 -8.23 -1.03 20.74
CA THR A 316 -7.20 -0.10 21.19
C THR A 316 -6.91 0.84 20.04
N HIS A 317 -7.41 2.05 20.16
CA HIS A 317 -7.36 3.04 19.12
C HIS A 317 -6.15 3.97 19.27
N PHE A 318 -5.65 4.45 18.14
CA PHE A 318 -4.93 5.73 18.11
C PHE A 318 -5.81 6.83 18.74
N ALA A 319 -5.22 7.94 19.15
CA ALA A 319 -6.01 9.05 19.68
C ALA A 319 -7.08 9.46 18.66
N GLU A 320 -8.26 9.87 19.13
CA GLU A 320 -9.40 10.22 18.26
C GLU A 320 -8.99 11.24 17.17
N ALA A 321 -8.18 12.22 17.54
CA ALA A 321 -7.60 13.19 16.62
C ALA A 321 -6.80 12.54 15.48
N ASP A 322 -5.95 11.56 15.78
CA ASP A 322 -5.14 10.84 14.79
C ASP A 322 -6.02 10.01 13.85
N GLN A 323 -7.06 9.37 14.38
CA GLN A 323 -8.00 8.60 13.55
C GLN A 323 -8.78 9.51 12.60
N MET A 324 -9.24 10.66 13.09
CA MET A 324 -9.96 11.61 12.27
C MET A 324 -9.05 12.26 11.21
N LYS A 325 -7.80 12.57 11.54
CA LYS A 325 -6.78 13.02 10.58
C LYS A 325 -6.55 11.98 9.50
N ALA A 326 -6.30 10.72 9.89
CA ALA A 326 -6.11 9.60 8.99
C ALA A 326 -7.30 9.43 8.04
N HIS A 327 -8.52 9.46 8.59
CA HIS A 327 -9.73 9.39 7.79
C HIS A 327 -9.80 10.54 6.80
N ALA A 328 -9.65 11.79 7.24
CA ALA A 328 -9.75 12.95 6.36
C ALA A 328 -8.69 12.96 5.25
N PHE A 329 -7.46 12.54 5.57
CA PHE A 329 -6.38 12.36 4.60
C PHE A 329 -6.75 11.34 3.52
N VAL A 330 -7.27 10.18 3.92
CA VAL A 330 -7.67 9.12 2.98
C VAL A 330 -8.83 9.57 2.10
N TYR A 331 -9.86 10.23 2.64
CA TYR A 331 -10.93 10.80 1.80
C TYR A 331 -10.39 11.79 0.78
N HIS A 332 -9.42 12.61 1.18
CA HIS A 332 -8.79 13.58 0.30
C HIS A 332 -8.01 12.91 -0.85
N VAL A 333 -7.05 12.03 -0.52
CA VAL A 333 -6.19 11.34 -1.51
C VAL A 333 -7.01 10.49 -2.49
N ARG A 334 -8.20 10.03 -2.07
CA ARG A 334 -9.04 9.12 -2.85
C ARG A 334 -10.15 9.81 -3.66
N GLY A 335 -10.09 11.14 -3.82
CA GLY A 335 -11.01 11.86 -4.70
C GLY A 335 -12.32 12.29 -4.05
N PHE A 336 -12.45 12.17 -2.72
CA PHE A 336 -13.56 12.70 -1.94
C PHE A 336 -13.19 14.01 -1.23
N GLY A 337 -12.43 14.88 -1.90
CA GLY A 337 -11.83 16.09 -1.32
C GLY A 337 -12.82 16.95 -0.52
N GLY A 338 -14.04 17.14 -1.02
CA GLY A 338 -15.06 17.92 -0.31
C GLY A 338 -15.45 17.37 1.07
N ARG A 339 -15.42 16.05 1.27
CA ARG A 339 -15.66 15.43 2.59
C ARG A 339 -14.43 15.53 3.46
N GLY A 340 -13.24 15.22 2.92
CA GLY A 340 -11.97 15.34 3.62
C GLY A 340 -11.77 16.76 4.18
N ILE A 341 -12.01 17.78 3.37
CA ILE A 341 -11.94 19.20 3.78
C ILE A 341 -12.91 19.52 4.91
N ARG A 342 -14.17 19.06 4.86
CA ARG A 342 -15.14 19.29 5.96
C ARG A 342 -14.69 18.65 7.27
N MET A 343 -14.09 17.47 7.21
CA MET A 343 -13.53 16.81 8.38
C MET A 343 -12.33 17.57 8.93
N LEU A 344 -11.39 17.97 8.08
CA LEU A 344 -10.22 18.77 8.47
C LEU A 344 -10.64 20.12 9.08
N ASN A 345 -11.68 20.76 8.56
CA ASN A 345 -12.25 21.98 9.15
C ASN A 345 -12.79 21.76 10.56
N THR A 346 -13.53 20.66 10.75
CA THR A 346 -14.10 20.32 12.05
C THR A 346 -12.99 20.06 13.07
N LEU A 347 -11.96 19.32 12.67
CA LEU A 347 -10.79 19.06 13.49
C LEU A 347 -10.02 20.34 13.80
N SER A 348 -9.83 21.23 12.83
CA SER A 348 -8.99 22.43 13.01
C SER A 348 -9.62 23.39 14.02
N ASN A 349 -10.95 23.41 14.07
CA ASN A 349 -11.67 24.13 15.12
C ASN A 349 -11.51 23.49 16.50
N GLN A 350 -11.33 22.17 16.57
CA GLN A 350 -11.13 21.43 17.84
C GLN A 350 -9.67 21.46 18.30
N PHE A 351 -8.73 21.49 17.37
CA PHE A 351 -7.28 21.41 17.59
C PHE A 351 -6.55 22.54 16.83
N PRO A 352 -6.78 23.82 17.19
CA PRO A 352 -6.27 24.97 16.43
C PRO A 352 -4.75 25.16 16.47
N GLU A 353 -4.06 24.52 17.42
CA GLU A 353 -2.60 24.58 17.55
C GLU A 353 -1.91 23.38 16.87
N ASP A 354 -2.67 22.51 16.19
CA ASP A 354 -2.13 21.33 15.53
C ASP A 354 -1.54 21.70 14.15
N VAL A 355 -0.22 21.87 14.11
CA VAL A 355 0.53 22.24 12.91
C VAL A 355 0.30 21.25 11.76
N GLU A 356 0.25 19.95 12.05
CA GLU A 356 0.06 18.91 11.04
C GLU A 356 -1.31 19.06 10.36
N LEU A 357 -2.33 19.41 11.13
CA LEU A 357 -3.68 19.56 10.64
C LEU A 357 -3.83 20.74 9.67
N HIS A 358 -3.20 21.89 9.95
CA HIS A 358 -3.18 23.01 9.01
C HIS A 358 -2.42 22.67 7.73
N LEU A 359 -1.31 21.93 7.85
CA LEU A 359 -0.57 21.48 6.67
C LEU A 359 -1.40 20.51 5.81
N LEU A 360 -2.04 19.51 6.43
CA LEU A 360 -2.92 18.57 5.74
C LEU A 360 -4.05 19.29 5.02
N LYS A 361 -4.68 20.26 5.69
CA LYS A 361 -5.76 21.07 5.12
C LYS A 361 -5.28 21.94 3.95
N ALA A 362 -4.12 22.59 4.07
CA ALA A 362 -3.51 23.34 2.98
C ALA A 362 -3.21 22.45 1.76
N LEU A 363 -2.62 21.27 1.97
CA LEU A 363 -2.37 20.28 0.92
C LEU A 363 -3.69 19.80 0.29
N SER A 364 -4.74 19.64 1.09
CA SER A 364 -6.07 19.29 0.59
C SER A 364 -6.66 20.35 -0.33
N TYR A 365 -6.51 21.62 0.04
CA TYR A 365 -6.91 22.74 -0.79
C TYR A 365 -6.08 22.84 -2.08
N LEU A 366 -4.76 22.67 -2.01
CA LEU A 366 -3.89 22.71 -3.18
C LEU A 366 -4.25 21.66 -4.22
N ASN A 367 -4.47 20.42 -3.80
CA ASN A 367 -4.91 19.33 -4.70
C ASN A 367 -6.29 19.60 -5.32
N SER A 368 -7.09 20.48 -4.72
CA SER A 368 -8.40 20.92 -5.23
C SER A 368 -8.33 22.23 -6.03
N ASN A 369 -7.13 22.76 -6.31
CA ASN A 369 -6.89 24.08 -6.92
C ASN A 369 -7.50 25.27 -6.14
N LEU A 370 -7.68 25.13 -4.82
CA LEU A 370 -8.20 26.16 -3.92
C LEU A 370 -7.03 26.95 -3.30
N TYR A 371 -6.30 27.69 -4.14
CA TYR A 371 -5.03 28.31 -3.76
C TYR A 371 -5.15 29.35 -2.64
N LEU A 372 -6.24 30.13 -2.62
CA LEU A 372 -6.45 31.16 -1.60
C LEU A 372 -6.73 30.54 -0.23
N GLU A 373 -7.53 29.48 -0.19
CA GLU A 373 -7.81 28.72 1.02
C GLU A 373 -6.54 28.03 1.53
N ALA A 374 -5.76 27.41 0.65
CA ALA A 374 -4.45 26.85 1.01
C ALA A 374 -3.51 27.92 1.60
N ALA A 375 -3.44 29.10 0.97
CA ALA A 375 -2.65 30.22 1.47
C ALA A 375 -3.10 30.66 2.87
N ARG A 376 -4.41 30.80 3.11
CA ARG A 376 -4.92 31.18 4.44
C ARG A 376 -4.54 30.18 5.53
N GLU A 377 -4.58 28.88 5.23
CA GLU A 377 -4.17 27.86 6.20
C GLU A 377 -2.67 27.89 6.50
N LEU A 378 -1.84 28.03 5.46
CA LEU A 378 -0.38 28.14 5.64
C LEU A 378 0.00 29.42 6.38
N ASP A 379 -0.71 30.51 6.14
CA ASP A 379 -0.53 31.78 6.84
C ASP A 379 -0.96 31.68 8.30
N THR A 380 -2.07 30.98 8.57
CA THR A 380 -2.52 30.66 9.95
C THR A 380 -1.42 29.90 10.69
N LEU A 381 -0.83 28.87 10.08
CA LEU A 381 0.27 28.11 10.65
C LEU A 381 1.49 28.97 11.00
N LEU A 382 1.80 30.02 10.23
CA LEU A 382 2.91 30.94 10.53
C LEU A 382 2.58 31.95 11.64
N THR A 383 1.29 32.16 11.94
CA THR A 383 0.79 33.20 12.85
C THR A 383 0.11 32.64 14.11
N GLN A 384 0.14 31.32 14.29
CA GLN A 384 -0.33 30.65 15.50
C GLN A 384 0.38 31.19 16.76
N ALA A 385 -0.28 31.03 17.92
CA ALA A 385 0.29 31.44 19.21
C ALA A 385 1.62 30.71 19.48
N THR A 386 1.72 29.45 19.05
CA THR A 386 2.94 28.67 19.05
C THR A 386 3.33 28.32 17.62
N PRO A 387 4.06 29.20 16.89
CA PRO A 387 4.44 28.94 15.53
C PRO A 387 5.40 27.74 15.45
N PRO A 388 5.44 27.02 14.31
CA PRO A 388 6.33 25.88 14.15
C PRO A 388 7.81 26.30 14.23
N PRO A 389 8.71 25.37 14.63
CA PRO A 389 10.14 25.67 14.68
C PRO A 389 10.67 26.18 13.33
N THR A 390 11.61 27.13 13.37
CA THR A 390 12.18 27.71 12.14
C THR A 390 12.73 26.67 11.16
N ALA A 391 13.36 25.61 11.67
CA ALA A 391 13.87 24.51 10.84
C ALA A 391 12.76 23.81 10.03
N PHE A 392 11.55 23.71 10.59
CA PHE A 392 10.39 23.16 9.88
C PHE A 392 9.91 24.12 8.79
N VAL A 393 9.80 25.42 9.09
CA VAL A 393 9.43 26.45 8.10
C VAL A 393 10.42 26.46 6.94
N GLU A 394 11.71 26.33 7.23
CA GLU A 394 12.76 26.23 6.21
C GLU A 394 12.60 24.99 5.30
N GLN A 395 12.17 23.86 5.85
CA GLN A 395 11.89 22.64 5.07
C GLN A 395 10.71 22.81 4.11
N ILE A 396 9.70 23.61 4.47
CA ILE A 396 8.50 23.82 3.65
C ILE A 396 8.49 25.16 2.89
N ALA A 397 9.58 25.91 2.94
CA ALA A 397 9.66 27.28 2.42
C ALA A 397 9.22 27.41 0.95
N ASP A 398 9.65 26.47 0.09
CA ASP A 398 9.30 26.52 -1.33
C ASP A 398 7.82 26.23 -1.58
N ILE A 399 7.19 25.39 -0.75
CA ILE A 399 5.74 25.14 -0.78
C ILE A 399 5.00 26.42 -0.41
N LEU A 400 5.39 27.07 0.71
CA LEU A 400 4.81 28.34 1.15
C LEU A 400 4.85 29.40 0.03
N LEU A 401 6.04 29.63 -0.54
CA LEU A 401 6.22 30.64 -1.58
C LEU A 401 5.45 30.32 -2.86
N ASN A 402 5.42 29.04 -3.29
CA ASN A 402 4.61 28.62 -4.44
C ASN A 402 3.13 28.90 -4.20
N THR A 403 2.61 28.53 -3.03
CA THR A 403 1.20 28.71 -2.70
C THR A 403 0.82 30.19 -2.60
N PHE A 404 1.61 31.00 -1.88
CA PHE A 404 1.35 32.44 -1.76
C PHE A 404 1.46 33.17 -3.09
N GLU A 405 2.35 32.72 -3.98
CA GLU A 405 2.47 33.27 -5.32
C GLU A 405 1.25 32.98 -6.19
N LEU A 406 0.78 31.72 -6.21
CA LEU A 406 -0.42 31.32 -6.95
C LEU A 406 -1.68 32.00 -6.41
N ALA A 407 -1.75 32.23 -5.09
CA ALA A 407 -2.88 32.89 -4.44
C ALA A 407 -2.81 34.44 -4.48
N GLY A 408 -1.64 35.02 -4.79
CA GLY A 408 -1.40 36.45 -4.62
C GLY A 408 -1.45 36.92 -3.15
N HIS A 409 -1.14 36.02 -2.20
CA HIS A 409 -1.30 36.26 -0.76
C HIS A 409 -0.07 36.95 -0.15
N THR A 410 -0.02 38.28 -0.22
CA THR A 410 1.14 39.09 0.21
C THR A 410 1.39 39.03 1.72
N ALA A 411 0.35 38.91 2.54
CA ALA A 411 0.47 38.78 4.00
C ALA A 411 1.26 37.51 4.39
N GLY A 412 0.90 36.36 3.83
CA GLY A 412 1.64 35.11 4.08
C GLY A 412 3.08 35.15 3.56
N ALA A 413 3.34 35.86 2.46
CA ALA A 413 4.71 36.10 2.01
C ALA A 413 5.52 36.92 3.02
N LEU A 414 4.91 37.91 3.67
CA LEU A 414 5.56 38.70 4.72
C LEU A 414 5.87 37.85 5.95
N HIS A 415 4.90 37.07 6.44
CA HIS A 415 5.10 36.17 7.57
C HIS A 415 6.16 35.10 7.27
N THR A 416 6.22 34.59 6.04
CA THR A 416 7.29 33.67 5.61
C THR A 416 8.66 34.36 5.66
N ALA A 417 8.76 35.59 5.17
CA ALA A 417 10.01 36.35 5.21
C ALA A 417 10.46 36.61 6.65
N GLN A 418 9.54 36.78 7.59
CA GLN A 418 9.84 36.90 9.03
C GLN A 418 10.31 35.57 9.62
N ALA A 419 9.63 34.46 9.30
CA ALA A 419 9.87 33.15 9.91
C ALA A 419 11.16 32.45 9.45
N LEU A 420 11.61 32.63 8.20
CA LEU A 420 12.86 32.03 7.71
C LEU A 420 14.08 32.66 8.35
N SER A 421 15.11 31.94 8.77
CA SER A 421 16.33 32.61 9.27
C SER A 421 17.18 33.16 8.12
N LEU A 422 17.46 32.30 7.13
CA LEU A 422 18.38 32.60 6.02
C LEU A 422 17.78 32.14 4.68
N PRO A 423 16.90 32.94 4.05
CA PRO A 423 16.34 32.58 2.76
C PRO A 423 17.42 32.50 1.68
N SER A 424 17.30 31.51 0.79
CA SER A 424 18.17 31.40 -0.39
C SER A 424 17.99 32.59 -1.32
N ASP A 425 18.96 32.85 -2.22
CA ASP A 425 18.84 33.96 -3.17
C ASP A 425 17.63 33.80 -4.11
N ALA A 426 17.22 32.56 -4.41
CA ALA A 426 16.00 32.29 -5.16
C ALA A 426 14.75 32.69 -4.35
N GLN A 427 14.69 32.29 -3.07
CA GLN A 427 13.59 32.64 -2.16
C GLN A 427 13.50 34.15 -1.95
N LYS A 428 14.63 34.85 -1.75
CA LYS A 428 14.68 36.31 -1.63
C LYS A 428 14.07 37.01 -2.83
N ARG A 429 14.44 36.62 -4.05
CA ARG A 429 13.88 37.20 -5.28
C ARG A 429 12.37 37.00 -5.38
N ARG A 430 11.88 35.80 -5.03
CA ARG A 430 10.45 35.49 -5.06
C ARG A 430 9.66 36.29 -4.03
N LEU A 431 10.16 36.33 -2.78
CA LEU A 431 9.59 37.14 -1.71
C LEU A 431 9.55 38.62 -2.07
N ALA A 432 10.65 39.19 -2.57
CA ALA A 432 10.71 40.58 -3.00
C ALA A 432 9.68 40.90 -4.09
N ARG A 433 9.52 40.02 -5.09
CA ARG A 433 8.53 40.17 -6.16
C ARG A 433 7.08 40.10 -5.66
N LEU A 434 6.79 39.25 -4.67
CA LEU A 434 5.46 39.17 -4.09
C LEU A 434 5.16 40.39 -3.23
N LEU A 435 6.11 40.77 -2.36
CA LEU A 435 5.95 41.89 -1.44
C LEU A 435 5.92 43.25 -2.14
N SER A 436 6.52 43.38 -3.33
CA SER A 436 6.37 44.61 -4.14
C SER A 436 4.93 44.87 -4.62
N ARG A 437 4.00 43.93 -4.42
CA ARG A 437 2.58 44.07 -4.75
C ARG A 437 1.75 44.60 -3.59
N THR A 438 2.28 44.64 -2.36
CA THR A 438 1.56 45.21 -1.23
C THR A 438 1.65 46.73 -1.24
N SER A 439 0.57 47.39 -0.81
CA SER A 439 0.55 48.84 -0.52
C SER A 439 1.07 49.17 0.88
N ASP A 440 1.15 48.16 1.75
CA ASP A 440 1.54 48.37 3.14
C ASP A 440 3.08 48.54 3.26
N PRO A 441 3.54 49.44 4.13
CA PRO A 441 4.98 49.64 4.34
C PRO A 441 5.61 48.35 4.88
N LEU A 442 6.71 47.93 4.27
CA LEU A 442 7.46 46.75 4.71
C LEU A 442 8.36 47.10 5.91
N PRO A 443 8.49 46.20 6.90
CA PRO A 443 9.43 46.41 7.99
C PRO A 443 10.88 46.56 7.49
N PRO A 444 11.68 47.51 8.01
CA PRO A 444 13.05 47.76 7.55
C PRO A 444 13.95 46.52 7.55
N GLU A 445 13.83 45.67 8.57
CA GLU A 445 14.57 44.42 8.70
C GLU A 445 14.25 43.42 7.58
N ILE A 446 13.02 43.41 7.08
CA ILE A 446 12.61 42.59 5.94
C ILE A 446 13.14 43.17 4.64
N MET A 447 13.10 44.50 4.47
CA MET A 447 13.70 45.15 3.30
C MET A 447 15.20 44.87 3.21
N GLU A 448 15.93 44.97 4.32
CA GLU A 448 17.35 44.65 4.39
C GLU A 448 17.63 43.18 4.05
N LYS A 449 16.92 42.26 4.72
CA LYS A 449 17.06 40.81 4.53
C LYS A 449 16.81 40.35 3.09
N LEU A 450 15.82 40.97 2.44
CA LEU A 450 15.42 40.65 1.08
C LEU A 450 16.14 41.51 0.02
N ARG A 451 16.95 42.48 0.44
CA ARG A 451 17.63 43.47 -0.43
C ARG A 451 16.65 44.25 -1.32
N ILE A 452 15.49 44.60 -0.77
CA ILE A 452 14.51 45.45 -1.44
C ILE A 452 14.96 46.91 -1.26
N PRO A 453 15.14 47.69 -2.34
CA PRO A 453 15.52 49.10 -2.20
C PRO A 453 14.43 49.85 -1.44
N ALA A 454 14.83 50.77 -0.54
CA ALA A 454 13.90 51.60 0.19
C ALA A 454 12.99 52.36 -0.79
N GLN A 455 11.67 52.31 -0.59
CA GLN A 455 10.75 53.10 -1.39
C GLN A 455 11.04 54.58 -1.12
N THR A 456 11.43 55.33 -2.15
CA THR A 456 11.51 56.78 -2.09
C THR A 456 10.10 57.32 -1.90
N ALA A 457 9.84 57.89 -0.72
CA ALA A 457 8.56 58.43 -0.28
C ALA A 457 8.00 59.52 -1.21
#